data_AF-A0A969KFB4-F1
#
_entry.id   AF-A0A969KFB4-F1
#
_cell.length_a   1.000
_cell.length_b   1.000
_cell.length_c   1.000
_cell.angle_alpha   90.00
_cell.angle_beta   90.00
_cell.angle_gamma   90.00
#
_symmetry.space_group_name_H-M   'P 1'
#
loop_
_entity.id
_entity.type
_entity.pdbx_description
1 polymer ?
#
loop_
_entity_poly.entity_id
_entity_poly.type
_entity_poly.pdbx_seq_one_letter_code
_entity_poly.pdbx_strand_id
1 'polypeptide(L)'
;MYCLQLTIKPTAAMTFRMIPGSILNIATYPFVPPTSLSGFLRRLTMMKAGIDIPETKINKEKPPTYLLPPDYITLGAYPTFSEWNGIHRTYRKGMREFNHDDFSKLVIQGKGKDFQLHTWEYFFAEQLTGFVVSSSAEKLEALSAVEGFGCYIGKEGYAYVEQISDVIEMQEEQCAAAPSTVIPADDLIRNSQWHGGCDIYNLYHYRWQQEAYKQSEETGVWGEEPTAVNGFIPFTGAYYTDPSNHPVLNYWTDQDNIFIPSSLIRLLSRNDEN
;
A
#
# COMPACT_ATOMS: atom_id res chain seq x y z
N MET A 1 -5.69 20.76 -2.44
CA MET A 1 -5.68 19.28 -2.25
C MET A 1 -5.78 19.05 -0.76
N TYR A 2 -6.42 17.99 -0.30
CA TYR A 2 -6.51 17.68 1.13
C TYR A 2 -5.81 16.36 1.43
N CYS A 3 -5.27 16.23 2.64
CA CYS A 3 -4.56 15.04 3.10
C CYS A 3 -5.07 14.59 4.47
N LEU A 4 -5.12 13.28 4.66
CA LEU A 4 -5.16 12.63 5.96
C LEU A 4 -3.86 11.87 6.20
N GLN A 5 -3.31 12.09 7.39
CA GLN A 5 -2.23 11.28 7.93
C GLN A 5 -2.81 10.22 8.88
N LEU A 6 -2.37 8.97 8.72
CA LEU A 6 -2.79 7.85 9.56
C LEU A 6 -1.59 7.30 10.31
N THR A 7 -1.72 7.14 11.63
CA THR A 7 -0.79 6.36 12.44
C THR A 7 -1.27 4.92 12.46
N ILE A 8 -0.51 4.02 11.86
CA ILE A 8 -0.82 2.59 11.76
C ILE A 8 0.18 1.81 12.61
N LYS A 9 -0.32 0.97 13.51
CA LYS A 9 0.49 0.12 14.39
C LYS A 9 0.40 -1.35 13.92
N PRO A 10 1.49 -1.91 13.37
CA PRO A 10 1.59 -3.34 13.12
C PRO A 10 1.61 -4.11 14.44
N THR A 11 0.88 -5.23 14.51
CA THR A 11 0.92 -6.14 15.67
C THR A 11 1.71 -7.43 15.39
N ALA A 12 2.10 -7.62 14.14
CA ALA A 12 2.88 -8.76 13.68
C ALA A 12 3.77 -8.36 12.49
N ALA A 13 4.71 -9.24 12.15
CA ALA A 13 5.49 -9.12 10.93
C ALA A 13 4.59 -9.07 9.70
N MET A 14 4.88 -8.18 8.75
CA MET A 14 4.09 -7.97 7.55
C MET A 14 4.81 -8.49 6.30
N THR A 15 4.05 -8.87 5.28
CA THR A 15 4.59 -9.26 3.97
C THR A 15 3.75 -8.66 2.85
N PHE A 16 4.38 -7.83 2.04
CA PHE A 16 3.81 -7.17 0.87
C PHE A 16 4.53 -7.65 -0.40
N ARG A 17 3.96 -8.62 -1.13
CA ARG A 17 4.69 -9.25 -2.24
C ARG A 17 5.06 -8.24 -3.33
N MET A 18 6.35 -8.15 -3.63
CA MET A 18 6.85 -7.34 -4.74
C MET A 18 6.48 -7.92 -6.10
N ILE A 19 6.57 -9.25 -6.24
CA ILE A 19 6.29 -9.96 -7.50
C ILE A 19 5.00 -10.78 -7.32
N PRO A 20 3.90 -10.43 -8.02
CA PRO A 20 2.69 -11.23 -8.03
C PRO A 20 2.95 -12.67 -8.45
N GLY A 21 2.31 -13.63 -7.79
CA GLY A 21 2.44 -15.05 -8.13
C GLY A 21 3.77 -15.71 -7.75
N SER A 22 4.78 -14.97 -7.26
CA SER A 22 6.00 -15.60 -6.74
C SER A 22 5.69 -16.44 -5.50
N ILE A 23 6.02 -17.72 -5.58
CA ILE A 23 5.85 -18.72 -4.51
C ILE A 23 7.18 -19.25 -3.94
N LEU A 24 8.29 -18.98 -4.63
CA LEU A 24 9.62 -19.46 -4.25
C LEU A 24 10.45 -18.40 -3.56
N ASN A 25 10.36 -17.16 -4.04
CA ASN A 25 11.05 -16.03 -3.45
C ASN A 25 10.02 -14.94 -3.15
N ILE A 26 9.54 -14.90 -1.91
CA ILE A 26 8.59 -13.90 -1.45
C ILE A 26 9.40 -12.75 -0.84
N ALA A 27 9.67 -11.76 -1.69
CA ALA A 27 10.25 -10.49 -1.29
C ALA A 27 9.17 -9.49 -0.87
N THR A 28 9.50 -8.61 0.06
CA THR A 28 8.58 -7.59 0.61
C THR A 28 9.09 -6.17 0.40
N TYR A 29 8.17 -5.22 0.28
CA TYR A 29 8.50 -3.80 0.38
C TYR A 29 8.83 -3.43 1.83
N PRO A 30 9.73 -2.44 2.07
CA PRO A 30 10.01 -1.88 3.39
C PRO A 30 9.01 -0.78 3.82
N PHE A 31 7.81 -0.82 3.24
CA PHE A 31 6.69 0.08 3.49
C PHE A 31 5.40 -0.62 3.01
N VAL A 32 4.24 -0.08 3.33
CA VAL A 32 2.95 -0.54 2.80
C VAL A 32 2.71 0.12 1.44
N PRO A 33 2.61 -0.63 0.33
CA PRO A 33 2.34 -0.05 -0.98
C PRO A 33 0.97 0.66 -1.03
N PRO A 34 0.79 1.68 -1.89
CA PRO A 34 -0.48 2.36 -2.13
C PRO A 34 -1.67 1.39 -2.23
N THR A 35 -1.55 0.37 -3.08
CA THR A 35 -2.63 -0.59 -3.33
C THR A 35 -2.96 -1.47 -2.13
N SER A 36 -1.96 -1.76 -1.29
CA SER A 36 -2.16 -2.54 -0.06
C SER A 36 -2.85 -1.70 1.02
N LEU A 37 -2.49 -0.41 1.12
CA LEU A 37 -3.15 0.53 2.03
C LEU A 37 -4.61 0.75 1.64
N SER A 38 -4.92 0.95 0.35
CA SER A 38 -6.31 1.09 -0.13
C SER A 38 -7.17 -0.11 0.21
N GLY A 39 -6.69 -1.34 -0.06
CA GLY A 39 -7.42 -2.55 0.31
C GLY A 39 -7.58 -2.74 1.82
N PHE A 40 -6.58 -2.32 2.61
CA PHE A 40 -6.65 -2.35 4.08
C PHE A 40 -7.74 -1.40 4.59
N LEU A 41 -7.68 -0.12 4.21
CA LEU A 41 -8.64 0.90 4.65
C LEU A 41 -10.06 0.57 4.22
N ARG A 42 -10.25 0.04 3.00
CA ARG A 42 -11.56 -0.42 2.56
C ARG A 42 -12.14 -1.52 3.45
N ARG A 43 -11.33 -2.49 3.88
CA ARG A 43 -11.81 -3.51 4.82
C ARG A 43 -12.22 -2.89 6.16
N LEU A 44 -11.49 -1.89 6.65
CA LEU A 44 -11.86 -1.19 7.87
C LEU A 44 -13.19 -0.42 7.71
N THR A 45 -13.42 0.25 6.57
CA THR A 45 -14.68 0.97 6.34
C THR A 45 -15.86 0.01 6.24
N MET A 46 -15.67 -1.15 5.61
CA MET A 46 -16.68 -2.23 5.59
C MET A 46 -16.98 -2.75 7.00
N MET A 47 -15.94 -3.05 7.80
CA MET A 47 -16.12 -3.46 9.21
C MET A 47 -16.85 -2.41 10.03
N LYS A 48 -16.50 -1.13 9.84
CA LYS A 48 -17.13 -0.01 10.55
C LYS A 48 -18.61 0.17 10.18
N ALA A 49 -18.98 -0.18 8.96
CA ALA A 49 -20.35 -0.21 8.47
C ALA A 49 -21.13 -1.47 8.92
N GLY A 50 -20.47 -2.42 9.59
CA GLY A 50 -21.09 -3.70 9.98
C GLY A 50 -21.25 -4.68 8.82
N ILE A 51 -20.50 -4.49 7.73
CA ILE A 51 -20.50 -5.36 6.55
C ILE A 51 -19.47 -6.46 6.77
N ASP A 52 -19.90 -7.72 6.59
CA ASP A 52 -19.00 -8.86 6.64
C ASP A 52 -17.92 -8.78 5.55
N ILE A 53 -16.67 -9.06 5.92
CA ILE A 53 -15.57 -9.09 4.95
C ILE A 53 -15.74 -10.34 4.06
N PRO A 54 -15.99 -10.18 2.76
CA PRO A 54 -16.27 -11.30 1.88
C PRO A 54 -15.03 -12.20 1.72
N GLU A 55 -15.26 -13.51 1.74
CA GLU A 55 -14.19 -14.46 1.47
C GLU A 55 -13.71 -14.32 0.02
N THR A 56 -12.43 -14.03 -0.17
CA THR A 56 -11.81 -13.87 -1.49
C THR A 56 -11.75 -15.17 -2.31
N LYS A 57 -12.17 -16.31 -1.74
CA LYS A 57 -12.23 -17.62 -2.41
C LYS A 57 -13.52 -17.85 -3.22
N ILE A 58 -14.53 -16.98 -3.12
CA ILE A 58 -15.88 -17.21 -3.66
C ILE A 58 -15.93 -17.20 -5.21
N ASN A 59 -14.94 -16.58 -5.89
CA ASN A 59 -14.86 -16.60 -7.35
C ASN A 59 -13.40 -16.71 -7.82
N LYS A 60 -12.93 -17.92 -8.15
CA LYS A 60 -11.53 -18.17 -8.55
C LYS A 60 -11.15 -17.53 -9.89
N GLU A 61 -12.12 -17.32 -10.78
CA GLU A 61 -11.85 -16.79 -12.13
C GLU A 61 -11.80 -15.26 -12.14
N LYS A 62 -12.66 -14.60 -11.36
CA LYS A 62 -12.67 -13.16 -11.19
C LYS A 62 -13.02 -12.79 -9.74
N PRO A 63 -12.05 -12.88 -8.82
CA PRO A 63 -12.33 -12.57 -7.42
C PRO A 63 -12.76 -11.10 -7.29
N PRO A 64 -13.80 -10.81 -6.50
CA PRO A 64 -14.20 -9.44 -6.25
C PRO A 64 -13.06 -8.68 -5.58
N THR A 65 -12.84 -7.44 -6.00
CA THR A 65 -11.79 -6.58 -5.44
C THR A 65 -12.46 -5.49 -4.62
N TYR A 66 -12.02 -5.29 -3.39
CA TYR A 66 -12.56 -4.26 -2.49
C TYR A 66 -11.45 -3.28 -2.16
N LEU A 67 -11.57 -2.08 -2.72
CA LEU A 67 -10.61 -0.98 -2.61
C LEU A 67 -11.32 0.30 -2.16
N LEU A 68 -10.56 1.26 -1.65
CA LEU A 68 -11.10 2.60 -1.50
C LEU A 68 -11.48 3.16 -2.88
N PRO A 69 -12.57 3.95 -3.00
CA PRO A 69 -12.97 4.55 -4.26
C PRO A 69 -11.89 5.47 -4.86
N PRO A 70 -11.93 5.75 -6.18
CA PRO A 70 -10.88 6.52 -6.88
C PRO A 70 -10.58 7.91 -6.30
N ASP A 71 -11.57 8.53 -5.64
CA ASP A 71 -11.40 9.85 -5.01
C ASP A 71 -10.53 9.84 -3.75
N TYR A 72 -10.19 8.65 -3.24
CA TYR A 72 -9.39 8.43 -2.03
C TYR A 72 -8.04 7.87 -2.45
N ILE A 73 -7.11 8.76 -2.78
CA ILE A 73 -5.82 8.38 -3.34
C ILE A 73 -4.90 8.00 -2.18
N THR A 74 -4.77 6.70 -1.92
CA THR A 74 -3.80 6.18 -0.95
C THR A 74 -2.39 6.29 -1.50
N LEU A 75 -1.44 6.81 -0.72
CA LEU A 75 -0.06 7.01 -1.14
C LEU A 75 0.91 5.99 -0.54
N GLY A 76 0.38 5.02 0.21
CA GLY A 76 1.16 4.04 0.97
C GLY A 76 1.33 4.46 2.43
N ALA A 77 1.98 3.60 3.22
CA ALA A 77 2.34 3.89 4.61
C ALA A 77 3.79 3.53 4.90
N TYR A 78 4.51 4.44 5.53
CA TYR A 78 5.98 4.44 5.60
C TYR A 78 6.45 4.39 7.05
N PRO A 79 7.53 3.64 7.35
CA PRO A 79 8.05 3.56 8.71
C PRO A 79 8.51 4.94 9.20
N THR A 80 8.23 5.24 10.46
CA THR A 80 8.74 6.45 11.10
C THR A 80 10.26 6.32 11.30
N PHE A 81 11.05 7.29 10.83
CA PHE A 81 12.51 7.23 10.86
C PHE A 81 13.13 7.12 12.27
N SER A 82 12.41 7.56 13.30
CA SER A 82 12.86 7.51 14.70
C SER A 82 12.67 6.12 15.35
N GLU A 83 11.94 5.22 14.70
CA GLU A 83 11.55 3.93 15.27
C GLU A 83 12.21 2.76 14.55
N TRP A 84 12.29 1.61 15.23
CA TRP A 84 12.91 0.44 14.64
C TRP A 84 12.05 -0.11 13.50
N ASN A 85 12.71 -0.32 12.35
CA ASN A 85 12.12 -0.98 11.20
C ASN A 85 13.18 -1.81 10.47
N GLY A 86 12.74 -2.83 9.73
CA GLY A 86 13.66 -3.66 8.94
C GLY A 86 13.01 -4.83 8.23
N ILE A 87 13.74 -5.40 7.28
CA ILE A 87 13.34 -6.63 6.58
C ILE A 87 14.17 -7.80 7.12
N HIS A 88 13.48 -8.83 7.60
CA HIS A 88 14.09 -10.11 7.96
C HIS A 88 13.78 -11.16 6.90
N ARG A 89 14.82 -11.81 6.36
CA ARG A 89 14.70 -12.91 5.41
C ARG A 89 14.84 -14.26 6.11
N THR A 90 13.85 -15.11 5.91
CA THR A 90 13.87 -16.50 6.36
C THR A 90 14.06 -17.45 5.18
N TYR A 91 14.71 -18.58 5.45
CA TYR A 91 14.91 -19.68 4.50
C TYR A 91 14.07 -20.88 4.95
N ARG A 92 13.12 -21.29 4.11
CA ARG A 92 12.18 -22.39 4.38
C ARG A 92 12.48 -23.55 3.44
N LYS A 93 12.42 -24.77 3.97
CA LYS A 93 12.54 -26.00 3.17
C LYS A 93 11.14 -26.60 3.00
N GLY A 94 10.58 -26.49 1.80
CA GLY A 94 9.24 -27.01 1.45
C GLY A 94 9.35 -28.22 0.53
N MET A 95 8.30 -29.04 0.46
CA MET A 95 8.19 -30.07 -0.58
C MET A 95 7.85 -29.41 -1.93
N ARG A 96 8.38 -29.90 -3.05
CA ARG A 96 8.11 -29.34 -4.39
C ARG A 96 6.65 -29.48 -4.84
N GLU A 97 5.92 -30.46 -4.31
CA GLU A 97 4.49 -30.71 -4.57
C GLU A 97 3.55 -29.82 -3.72
N PHE A 98 4.10 -28.86 -2.97
CA PHE A 98 3.35 -28.09 -1.97
C PHE A 98 2.54 -26.96 -2.63
N ASN A 99 1.21 -27.07 -2.60
CA ASN A 99 0.33 -25.94 -2.83
C ASN A 99 0.36 -25.04 -1.59
N HIS A 100 0.29 -23.72 -1.80
CA HIS A 100 0.39 -22.70 -0.75
C HIS A 100 -0.72 -22.75 0.32
N ASP A 101 -1.68 -23.65 0.16
CA ASP A 101 -2.85 -23.85 1.02
C ASP A 101 -2.69 -25.03 2.00
N ASP A 102 -1.68 -25.89 1.82
CA ASP A 102 -1.47 -27.06 2.67
C ASP A 102 -0.49 -26.72 3.81
N PHE A 103 -0.83 -27.04 5.06
CA PHE A 103 0.06 -26.80 6.21
C PHE A 103 1.17 -27.85 6.30
N SER A 104 2.34 -27.47 6.85
CA SER A 104 3.56 -28.28 6.98
C SER A 104 3.31 -29.73 7.44
N LYS A 105 3.52 -30.72 6.57
CA LYS A 105 3.45 -32.15 6.91
C LYS A 105 4.86 -32.68 7.23
N LEU A 106 5.02 -33.22 8.44
CA LEU A 106 6.23 -33.94 8.85
C LEU A 106 6.47 -35.16 7.92
N VAL A 107 7.74 -35.37 7.56
CA VAL A 107 8.18 -36.40 6.60
C VAL A 107 8.03 -37.80 7.20
N ILE A 108 7.48 -38.73 6.40
CA ILE A 108 7.50 -40.18 6.67
C ILE A 108 8.74 -40.76 5.97
N GLN A 109 9.60 -41.48 6.70
CA GLN A 109 10.81 -42.13 6.14
C GLN A 109 10.47 -43.10 4.99
N GLY A 110 11.25 -43.06 3.90
CA GLY A 110 11.22 -44.06 2.83
C GLY A 110 10.78 -43.58 1.44
N LYS A 111 10.28 -42.34 1.30
CA LYS A 111 10.03 -41.71 -0.01
C LYS A 111 10.77 -40.39 -0.09
N GLY A 112 11.91 -40.36 -0.78
CA GLY A 112 12.59 -39.10 -1.10
C GLY A 112 11.67 -38.22 -1.93
N LYS A 113 11.24 -37.09 -1.40
CA LYS A 113 10.58 -36.04 -2.18
C LYS A 113 11.57 -34.93 -2.46
N ASP A 114 11.47 -34.35 -3.66
CA ASP A 114 12.23 -33.15 -4.02
C ASP A 114 11.87 -32.02 -3.05
N PHE A 115 12.87 -31.54 -2.30
CA PHE A 115 12.72 -30.36 -1.47
C PHE A 115 13.10 -29.12 -2.28
N GLN A 116 12.29 -28.08 -2.15
CA GLN A 116 12.57 -26.77 -2.71
C GLN A 116 12.88 -25.80 -1.58
N LEU A 117 13.92 -24.99 -1.78
CA LEU A 117 14.23 -23.87 -0.89
C LEU A 117 13.34 -22.70 -1.28
N HIS A 118 12.62 -22.17 -0.29
CA HIS A 118 11.83 -20.96 -0.43
C HIS A 118 12.44 -19.88 0.45
N THR A 119 12.50 -18.65 -0.05
CA THR A 119 12.85 -17.47 0.76
C THR A 119 11.59 -16.68 1.05
N TRP A 120 11.49 -16.18 2.27
CA TRP A 120 10.37 -15.35 2.70
C TRP A 120 10.85 -14.17 3.51
N GLU A 121 10.47 -12.97 3.08
CA GLU A 121 10.79 -11.73 3.76
C GLU A 121 9.63 -11.19 4.60
N TYR A 122 10.01 -10.70 5.76
CA TYR A 122 9.15 -10.13 6.78
C TYR A 122 9.57 -8.69 7.02
N PHE A 123 8.66 -7.76 6.77
CA PHE A 123 8.82 -6.37 7.13
C PHE A 123 8.32 -6.13 8.54
N PHE A 124 9.17 -5.54 9.36
CA PHE A 124 8.86 -5.10 10.71
C PHE A 124 8.94 -3.58 10.79
N ALA A 125 7.99 -2.98 11.49
CA ALA A 125 8.00 -1.58 11.88
C ALA A 125 7.18 -1.45 13.17
N GLU A 126 7.61 -0.59 14.08
CA GLU A 126 6.84 -0.24 15.29
C GLU A 126 5.65 0.67 14.96
N GLN A 127 5.82 1.55 13.97
CA GLN A 127 4.80 2.46 13.48
C GLN A 127 4.98 2.73 11.98
N LEU A 128 3.85 2.97 11.34
CA LEU A 128 3.78 3.42 9.96
C LEU A 128 2.93 4.69 9.87
N THR A 129 3.41 5.66 9.11
CA THR A 129 2.65 6.85 8.73
C THR A 129 2.05 6.64 7.35
N GLY A 130 0.74 6.45 7.29
CA GLY A 130 -0.05 6.34 6.06
C GLY A 130 -0.55 7.69 5.58
N PHE A 131 -0.69 7.85 4.26
CA PHE A 131 -1.25 9.06 3.66
C PHE A 131 -2.38 8.73 2.69
N VAL A 132 -3.47 9.48 2.79
CA VAL A 132 -4.58 9.48 1.83
C VAL A 132 -4.85 10.91 1.42
N VAL A 133 -5.00 11.16 0.12
CA VAL A 133 -5.30 12.50 -0.42
C VAL A 133 -6.57 12.48 -1.23
N SER A 134 -7.26 13.62 -1.24
CA SER A 134 -8.47 13.84 -2.05
C SER A 134 -8.59 15.30 -2.45
N SER A 135 -9.35 15.54 -3.53
CA SER A 135 -9.79 16.89 -3.90
C SER A 135 -10.88 17.43 -2.97
N SER A 136 -11.52 16.59 -2.15
CA SER A 136 -12.59 16.96 -1.22
C SER A 136 -12.22 16.66 0.24
N ALA A 137 -12.33 17.67 1.11
CA ALA A 137 -12.15 17.54 2.55
C ALA A 137 -13.24 16.65 3.18
N GLU A 138 -14.50 16.88 2.83
CA GLU A 138 -15.66 16.12 3.33
C GLU A 138 -15.52 14.61 3.06
N LYS A 139 -15.00 14.24 1.88
CA LYS A 139 -14.72 12.84 1.55
C LYS A 139 -13.73 12.25 2.56
N LEU A 140 -12.62 12.95 2.81
CA LEU A 140 -11.61 12.48 3.75
C LEU A 140 -12.14 12.37 5.18
N GLU A 141 -12.97 13.31 5.66
CA GLU A 141 -13.54 13.26 7.01
C GLU A 141 -14.24 11.93 7.32
N ALA A 142 -14.88 11.30 6.32
CA ALA A 142 -15.53 10.00 6.49
C ALA A 142 -14.55 8.88 6.91
N LEU A 143 -13.27 8.97 6.54
CA LEU A 143 -12.25 8.00 6.94
C LEU A 143 -11.86 8.10 8.42
N SER A 144 -12.07 9.23 9.09
CA SER A 144 -11.78 9.36 10.54
C SER A 144 -12.49 8.29 11.39
N ALA A 145 -13.65 7.81 10.92
CA ALA A 145 -14.46 6.81 11.59
C ALA A 145 -13.83 5.41 11.68
N VAL A 146 -12.71 5.14 10.99
CA VAL A 146 -11.99 3.85 11.10
C VAL A 146 -10.85 3.87 12.13
N GLU A 147 -10.66 4.97 12.85
CA GLU A 147 -9.74 5.01 13.99
C GLU A 147 -10.10 3.92 15.03
N GLY A 148 -9.08 3.22 15.52
CA GLY A 148 -9.21 2.08 16.42
C GLY A 148 -9.57 0.75 15.74
N PHE A 149 -9.88 0.73 14.44
CA PHE A 149 -10.14 -0.51 13.72
C PHE A 149 -8.85 -1.16 13.20
N GLY A 150 -8.82 -2.49 13.22
CA GLY A 150 -7.70 -3.28 12.72
C GLY A 150 -8.14 -4.55 12.03
N CYS A 151 -7.34 -4.98 11.05
CA CYS A 151 -7.54 -6.23 10.34
C CYS A 151 -6.23 -6.73 9.71
N TYR A 152 -6.31 -7.84 8.96
CA TYR A 152 -5.20 -8.33 8.16
C TYR A 152 -4.74 -7.29 7.14
N ILE A 153 -3.42 -7.17 6.97
CA ILE A 153 -2.79 -6.27 6.00
C ILE A 153 -1.71 -7.03 5.22
N GLY A 154 -1.66 -6.82 3.90
CA GLY A 154 -0.76 -7.57 3.03
C GLY A 154 -1.13 -9.06 2.92
N LYS A 155 -0.12 -9.91 2.67
CA LYS A 155 -0.27 -11.37 2.60
C LYS A 155 -0.23 -12.04 3.97
N GLU A 156 0.72 -11.60 4.79
CA GLU A 156 0.86 -11.93 6.20
C GLU A 156 1.00 -10.59 6.92
N GLY A 157 0.37 -10.45 8.08
CA GLY A 157 0.40 -9.20 8.85
C GLY A 157 -0.98 -8.84 9.39
N TYR A 158 -0.96 -8.14 10.52
CA TYR A 158 -2.13 -7.53 11.13
C TYR A 158 -1.71 -6.15 11.64
N ALA A 159 -2.57 -5.16 11.43
CA ALA A 159 -2.34 -3.80 11.89
C ALA A 159 -3.68 -3.14 12.23
N TYR A 160 -3.62 -2.11 13.07
CA TYR A 160 -4.75 -1.24 13.36
C TYR A 160 -4.38 0.22 13.13
N VAL A 161 -5.39 1.04 12.84
CA VAL A 161 -5.24 2.49 12.78
C VAL A 161 -5.33 3.02 14.21
N GLU A 162 -4.22 3.49 14.75
CA GLU A 162 -4.15 4.04 16.11
C GLU A 162 -4.74 5.44 16.16
N GLN A 163 -4.41 6.27 15.16
CA GLN A 163 -4.83 7.66 15.09
C GLN A 163 -5.00 8.10 13.65
N ILE A 164 -5.95 8.99 13.40
CA ILE A 164 -6.09 9.73 12.14
C ILE A 164 -5.99 11.23 12.45
N SER A 165 -5.24 11.98 11.64
CA SER A 165 -5.14 13.43 11.79
C SER A 165 -6.47 14.11 11.44
N ASP A 166 -6.62 15.38 11.83
CA ASP A 166 -7.58 16.26 11.16
C ASP A 166 -7.25 16.36 9.66
N VAL A 167 -8.23 16.80 8.85
CA VAL A 167 -8.00 17.03 7.42
C VAL A 167 -7.05 18.20 7.23
N ILE A 168 -5.92 17.94 6.55
CA ILE A 168 -4.87 18.91 6.29
C ILE A 168 -5.07 19.51 4.90
N GLU A 169 -5.19 20.83 4.81
CA GLU A 169 -5.16 21.52 3.53
C GLU A 169 -3.71 21.64 3.03
N MET A 170 -3.47 21.12 1.83
CA MET A 170 -2.14 21.05 1.23
C MET A 170 -1.96 22.13 0.17
N GLN A 171 -0.77 22.73 0.12
CA GLN A 171 -0.35 23.67 -0.91
C GLN A 171 0.68 23.02 -1.84
N GLU A 172 0.65 23.35 -3.12
CA GLU A 172 1.66 22.87 -4.07
C GLU A 172 2.82 23.86 -4.11
N GLU A 173 4.02 23.39 -3.80
CA GLU A 173 5.26 24.18 -3.78
C GLU A 173 6.40 23.43 -4.45
N GLN A 174 7.25 24.15 -5.20
CA GLN A 174 8.51 23.62 -5.68
C GLN A 174 9.61 23.85 -4.65
N CYS A 175 10.07 22.79 -4.01
CA CYS A 175 11.08 22.89 -2.96
C CYS A 175 12.01 21.67 -2.93
N ALA A 176 13.12 21.79 -2.20
CA ALA A 176 13.99 20.67 -1.84
C ALA A 176 13.51 20.10 -0.51
N ALA A 177 12.96 18.88 -0.50
CA ALA A 177 12.46 18.27 0.73
C ALA A 177 12.68 16.76 0.79
N ALA A 178 12.67 16.20 2.02
CA ALA A 178 12.60 14.77 2.24
C ALA A 178 11.20 14.29 1.82
N PRO A 179 11.07 13.41 0.82
CA PRO A 179 9.75 12.98 0.38
C PRO A 179 9.10 12.11 1.47
N SER A 180 7.85 12.41 1.82
CA SER A 180 7.08 11.60 2.78
C SER A 180 6.62 10.26 2.19
N THR A 181 6.70 10.12 0.87
CA THR A 181 6.26 8.95 0.12
C THR A 181 7.26 8.58 -0.99
N VAL A 182 6.98 7.53 -1.75
CA VAL A 182 7.78 7.19 -2.93
C VAL A 182 7.67 8.28 -4.01
N ILE A 183 8.76 8.50 -4.73
CA ILE A 183 8.78 9.40 -5.89
C ILE A 183 8.69 8.55 -7.16
N PRO A 184 7.79 8.84 -8.12
CA PRO A 184 7.85 8.21 -9.44
C PRO A 184 9.23 8.43 -10.08
N ALA A 185 9.93 7.35 -10.45
CA ALA A 185 11.31 7.43 -10.94
C ALA A 185 11.43 8.26 -12.23
N ASP A 186 10.40 8.21 -13.08
CA ASP A 186 10.30 9.04 -14.29
C ASP A 186 10.41 10.54 -13.98
N ASP A 187 9.89 10.99 -12.84
CA ASP A 187 9.92 12.39 -12.43
C ASP A 187 11.33 12.82 -12.04
N LEU A 188 12.07 11.96 -11.32
CA LEU A 188 13.49 12.19 -11.00
C LEU A 188 14.34 12.31 -12.27
N ILE A 189 14.11 11.41 -13.24
CA ILE A 189 14.84 11.37 -14.50
C ILE A 189 14.54 12.63 -15.34
N ARG A 190 13.25 12.97 -15.51
CA ARG A 190 12.84 14.13 -16.32
C ARG A 190 13.35 15.45 -15.77
N ASN A 191 13.39 15.60 -14.45
CA ASN A 191 13.83 16.84 -13.80
C ASN A 191 15.35 16.84 -13.49
N SER A 192 16.08 15.79 -13.86
CA SER A 192 17.51 15.61 -13.54
C SER A 192 17.79 15.73 -12.02
N GLN A 193 16.86 15.27 -11.19
CA GLN A 193 16.94 15.30 -9.72
C GLN A 193 17.28 13.91 -9.16
N TRP A 194 18.03 13.12 -9.92
CA TRP A 194 18.44 11.79 -9.46
C TRP A 194 19.61 11.92 -8.48
N HIS A 195 19.34 11.58 -7.22
CA HIS A 195 20.32 11.57 -6.16
C HIS A 195 20.57 10.14 -5.68
N GLY A 196 21.82 9.83 -5.30
CA GLY A 196 22.12 8.56 -4.63
C GLY A 196 21.44 8.50 -3.25
N GLY A 197 21.14 7.29 -2.77
CA GLY A 197 20.47 7.09 -1.47
C GLY A 197 18.98 6.72 -1.56
N CYS A 198 18.50 6.28 -2.73
CA CYS A 198 17.16 5.71 -2.86
C CYS A 198 17.21 4.27 -3.36
N ASP A 199 16.24 3.47 -2.89
CA ASP A 199 15.95 2.14 -3.38
C ASP A 199 14.83 2.20 -4.42
N ILE A 200 14.89 1.34 -5.43
CA ILE A 200 13.93 1.32 -6.54
C ILE A 200 13.01 0.12 -6.44
N TYR A 201 11.71 0.40 -6.50
CA TYR A 201 10.65 -0.59 -6.39
C TYR A 201 9.70 -0.51 -7.57
N ASN A 202 9.35 -1.66 -8.15
CA ASN A 202 8.20 -1.76 -9.04
C ASN A 202 6.95 -1.74 -8.19
N LEU A 203 6.08 -0.77 -8.40
CA LEU A 203 4.80 -0.58 -7.72
C LEU A 203 3.68 -0.67 -8.73
N TYR A 204 2.46 -0.59 -8.22
CA TYR A 204 1.25 -0.74 -9.02
C TYR A 204 0.24 0.33 -8.64
N HIS A 205 -0.51 0.81 -9.62
CA HIS A 205 -1.74 1.57 -9.41
C HIS A 205 -2.90 0.91 -10.15
N TYR A 206 -4.13 1.33 -9.84
CA TYR A 206 -5.32 0.72 -10.40
C TYR A 206 -5.59 1.24 -11.81
N ARG A 207 -6.08 0.34 -12.67
CA ARG A 207 -6.80 0.74 -13.88
C ARG A 207 -8.28 0.85 -13.55
N TRP A 208 -8.70 2.02 -13.11
CA TRP A 208 -10.08 2.29 -12.74
C TRP A 208 -11.04 2.11 -13.92
N GLN A 209 -12.23 1.56 -13.66
CA GLN A 209 -13.32 1.57 -14.63
C GLN A 209 -14.26 2.74 -14.33
N GLN A 210 -15.02 3.19 -15.32
CA GLN A 210 -15.97 4.31 -15.18
C GLN A 210 -17.00 4.07 -14.07
N GLU A 211 -17.38 2.81 -13.85
CA GLU A 211 -18.29 2.39 -12.80
C GLU A 211 -17.74 2.70 -11.39
N ALA A 212 -16.42 2.67 -11.18
CA ALA A 212 -15.82 2.97 -9.88
C ALA A 212 -15.99 4.43 -9.49
N TYR A 213 -15.96 5.35 -10.46
CA TYR A 213 -16.21 6.78 -10.21
C TYR A 213 -17.69 7.02 -9.85
N LYS A 214 -18.62 6.38 -10.57
CA LYS A 214 -20.05 6.44 -10.22
C LYS A 214 -20.33 5.90 -8.82
N GLN A 215 -19.77 4.74 -8.49
CA GLN A 215 -19.87 4.14 -7.14
C GLN A 215 -19.33 5.09 -6.05
N SER A 216 -18.22 5.78 -6.34
CA SER A 216 -17.61 6.76 -5.44
C SER A 216 -18.55 7.93 -5.13
N GLU A 217 -19.27 8.43 -6.14
CA GLU A 217 -20.24 9.51 -5.97
C GLU A 217 -21.49 9.07 -5.21
N GLU A 218 -21.98 7.85 -5.47
CA GLU A 218 -23.20 7.34 -4.86
C GLU A 218 -23.03 6.92 -3.39
N THR A 219 -21.91 6.28 -3.07
CA THR A 219 -21.74 5.60 -1.76
C THR A 219 -20.45 5.94 -1.03
N GLY A 220 -19.49 6.59 -1.69
CA GLY A 220 -18.18 6.91 -1.11
C GLY A 220 -17.49 5.68 -0.50
N VAL A 221 -16.91 5.85 0.68
CA VAL A 221 -16.19 4.76 1.39
C VAL A 221 -17.10 3.68 1.98
N TRP A 222 -18.41 3.92 2.00
CA TRP A 222 -19.41 3.08 2.68
C TRP A 222 -20.13 2.08 1.77
N GLY A 223 -19.88 2.12 0.46
CA GLY A 223 -20.52 1.18 -0.48
C GLY A 223 -20.19 -0.27 -0.13
N GLU A 224 -21.08 -1.20 -0.45
CA GLU A 224 -20.89 -2.64 -0.17
C GLU A 224 -20.34 -3.40 -1.38
N GLU A 225 -20.52 -2.83 -2.57
CA GLU A 225 -20.20 -3.48 -3.84
C GLU A 225 -18.68 -3.61 -4.07
N PRO A 226 -18.27 -4.64 -4.84
CA PRO A 226 -16.91 -4.73 -5.35
C PRO A 226 -16.54 -3.47 -6.16
N THR A 227 -15.30 -3.02 -5.97
CA THR A 227 -14.77 -1.86 -6.68
C THR A 227 -14.40 -2.23 -8.11
N ALA A 228 -14.91 -1.47 -9.08
CA ALA A 228 -14.71 -1.75 -10.50
C ALA A 228 -13.29 -1.37 -10.98
N VAL A 229 -12.41 -2.37 -11.07
CA VAL A 229 -11.01 -2.21 -11.53
C VAL A 229 -10.66 -3.27 -12.57
N ASN A 230 -9.99 -2.85 -13.64
CA ASN A 230 -9.52 -3.72 -14.71
C ASN A 230 -8.01 -3.99 -14.59
N GLY A 231 -7.62 -4.59 -13.47
CA GLY A 231 -6.22 -4.92 -13.16
C GLY A 231 -5.38 -3.72 -12.72
N PHE A 232 -4.07 -3.88 -12.86
CA PHE A 232 -3.07 -2.98 -12.29
C PHE A 232 -2.08 -2.50 -13.36
N ILE A 233 -1.64 -1.26 -13.24
CA ILE A 233 -0.64 -0.64 -14.11
C ILE A 233 0.66 -0.51 -13.31
N PRO A 234 1.77 -1.13 -13.75
CA PRO A 234 3.04 -1.03 -13.05
C PRO A 234 3.67 0.35 -13.24
N PHE A 235 4.35 0.85 -12.22
CA PHE A 235 5.22 2.02 -12.29
C PHE A 235 6.44 1.84 -11.40
N THR A 236 7.51 2.57 -11.68
CA THR A 236 8.73 2.52 -10.86
C THR A 236 8.74 3.65 -9.84
N GLY A 237 8.86 3.32 -8.56
CA GLY A 237 8.99 4.27 -7.46
C GLY A 237 10.39 4.25 -6.84
N ALA A 238 10.92 5.42 -6.53
CA ALA A 238 12.11 5.62 -5.73
C ALA A 238 11.72 5.89 -4.27
N TYR A 239 12.23 5.08 -3.36
CA TYR A 239 12.04 5.21 -1.93
C TYR A 239 13.31 5.76 -1.30
N TYR A 240 13.24 6.97 -0.75
CA TYR A 240 14.35 7.61 -0.07
C TYR A 240 14.28 7.30 1.42
N THR A 241 15.35 6.68 1.94
CA THR A 241 15.50 6.41 3.38
C THR A 241 16.49 7.36 4.05
N ASP A 242 17.27 8.10 3.26
CA ASP A 242 18.25 9.07 3.73
C ASP A 242 17.68 10.50 3.69
N PRO A 243 17.53 11.18 4.84
CA PRO A 243 17.04 12.55 4.91
C PRO A 243 18.11 13.60 4.57
N SER A 244 19.31 13.23 4.11
CA SER A 244 20.36 14.20 3.79
C SER A 244 20.34 14.73 2.36
N ASN A 245 19.66 14.02 1.44
CA ASN A 245 19.68 14.35 0.02
C ASN A 245 18.25 14.50 -0.52
N HIS A 246 17.92 15.71 -0.94
CA HIS A 246 16.55 16.09 -1.26
C HIS A 246 16.42 16.50 -2.72
N PRO A 247 15.61 15.77 -3.52
CA PRO A 247 15.32 16.20 -4.88
C PRO A 247 14.47 17.48 -4.86
N VAL A 248 14.73 18.38 -5.82
CA VAL A 248 13.92 19.60 -6.00
C VAL A 248 12.75 19.29 -6.93
N LEU A 249 11.56 19.08 -6.37
CA LEU A 249 10.36 18.69 -7.12
C LEU A 249 9.17 19.56 -6.71
N ASN A 250 8.06 19.40 -7.42
CA ASN A 250 6.77 19.92 -6.97
C ASN A 250 6.19 18.96 -5.92
N TYR A 251 5.90 19.48 -4.74
CA TYR A 251 5.33 18.76 -3.62
C TYR A 251 4.00 19.38 -3.22
N TRP A 252 3.04 18.54 -2.84
CA TRP A 252 1.95 18.95 -1.96
C TRP A 252 2.44 18.88 -0.52
N THR A 253 2.36 20.01 0.19
CA THR A 253 2.89 20.16 1.54
C THR A 253 1.96 20.91 2.49
N ASP A 254 2.09 20.61 3.77
CA ASP A 254 1.55 21.39 4.90
C ASP A 254 2.51 22.52 5.34
N GLN A 255 3.58 22.75 4.58
CA GLN A 255 4.69 23.68 4.82
C GLN A 255 5.71 23.26 5.88
N ASP A 256 5.40 22.25 6.70
CA ASP A 256 6.23 21.90 7.85
C ASP A 256 6.81 20.48 7.75
N ASN A 257 5.96 19.46 7.58
CA ASN A 257 6.35 18.06 7.83
C ASN A 257 6.02 17.10 6.69
N ILE A 258 5.02 17.42 5.86
CA ILE A 258 4.52 16.53 4.82
C ILE A 258 4.98 17.06 3.47
N PHE A 259 5.66 16.22 2.69
CA PHE A 259 6.13 16.54 1.34
C PHE A 259 5.80 15.38 0.40
N ILE A 260 4.62 15.43 -0.21
CA ILE A 260 4.13 14.40 -1.12
C ILE A 260 4.41 14.83 -2.56
N PRO A 261 5.18 14.07 -3.36
CA PRO A 261 5.45 14.43 -4.76
C PRO A 261 4.16 14.58 -5.55
N SER A 262 3.96 15.74 -6.18
CA SER A 262 2.77 16.00 -7.02
C SER A 262 2.64 15.01 -8.16
N SER A 263 3.78 14.54 -8.69
CA SER A 263 3.84 13.51 -9.73
C SER A 263 3.26 12.18 -9.28
N LEU A 264 3.39 11.80 -8.00
CA LEU A 264 2.79 10.58 -7.46
C LEU A 264 1.27 10.67 -7.46
N ILE A 265 0.71 11.77 -6.94
CA ILE A 265 -0.74 11.97 -6.89
C ILE A 265 -1.32 11.92 -8.31
N ARG A 266 -0.71 12.66 -9.25
CA ARG A 266 -1.13 12.68 -10.65
C ARG A 266 -1.03 11.30 -11.30
N LEU A 267 -0.04 10.49 -10.94
CA LEU A 267 0.11 9.13 -11.46
C LEU A 267 -0.99 8.21 -10.93
N LEU A 268 -1.25 8.26 -9.63
CA LEU A 268 -2.24 7.39 -8.98
C LEU A 268 -3.70 7.80 -9.27
N SER A 269 -3.94 9.06 -9.63
CA SER A 269 -5.24 9.60 -10.01
C SER A 269 -5.57 9.43 -11.50
N ARG A 270 -4.68 8.85 -12.31
CA ARG A 270 -4.92 8.71 -13.75
C ARG A 270 -6.06 7.75 -14.03
N ASN A 271 -6.95 8.19 -14.92
CA ASN A 271 -7.86 7.30 -15.62
C ASN A 271 -7.23 6.96 -16.98
N ASP A 272 -6.38 5.94 -16.99
CA ASP A 272 -5.79 5.46 -18.25
C ASP A 272 -6.85 4.64 -19.01
N GLU A 273 -7.71 5.35 -19.75
CA GLU A 273 -8.65 4.74 -20.70
C GLU A 273 -7.86 4.19 -21.89
N ASN A 274 -7.63 2.87 -21.90
CA ASN A 274 -7.25 2.10 -23.09
C ASN A 274 -7.98 0.75 -23.08
#